data_AF-A0A3L7JDA5-F1
#
_entry.id   AF-A0A3L7JDA5-F1
#
_cell.length_a   1.000
_cell.length_b   1.000
_cell.length_c   1.000
_cell.angle_alpha   90.00
_cell.angle_beta   90.00
_cell.angle_gamma   90.00
#
_symmetry.space_group_name_H-M   'P 1'
#
loop_
_entity.id
_entity.type
_entity.pdbx_description
1 polymer ?
#
loop_
_entity_poly.entity_id
_entity_poly.type
_entity_poly.pdbx_seq_one_letter_code
_entity_poly.pdbx_strand_id
1 'polypeptide(L)'
;MKPLFAATLGLALTVPVGGRAVADPADFQGLNCATTIITGTVDPEKSRGVAETLRQVLVKLTGDEASAADNAMPSSFDPPVEKLELEDRMKDIPVHDEQGTRERPHFLRVCFEREPLLSAIRSAGFKPWLEERPTLEIRLAIETPGGRYILRETGAEGFGQRLALIDTAVERGLPVSLPDQNSDTLDVGDLKSFVFEGPPALTEQDHPVLYGLLTLNPDGADWDATWRLSGEAKNWKADEVSFDEAFRTGLGKAIERLRPQ
;
A
#
# COMPACT_ATOMS: atom_id res chain seq x y z
N MET A 1 53.08 -63.85 16.01
CA MET A 1 53.12 -62.44 15.54
C MET A 1 51.97 -62.18 14.58
N LYS A 2 50.96 -61.42 15.03
CA LYS A 2 50.04 -60.58 14.23
C LYS A 2 49.12 -59.84 15.21
N PRO A 3 49.09 -58.49 15.22
CA PRO A 3 48.36 -57.73 16.24
C PRO A 3 46.91 -57.45 15.85
N LEU A 4 46.06 -57.29 16.88
CA LEU A 4 44.74 -56.65 16.84
C LEU A 4 44.87 -55.21 16.33
N PHE A 5 43.96 -54.78 15.44
CA PHE A 5 43.70 -53.36 15.16
C PHE A 5 42.28 -53.01 15.57
N ALA A 6 42.18 -52.03 16.46
CA ALA A 6 40.95 -51.42 16.95
C ALA A 6 40.34 -50.50 15.89
N ALA A 7 39.02 -50.58 15.71
CA ALA A 7 38.26 -49.66 14.88
C ALA A 7 37.94 -48.39 15.67
N THR A 8 38.41 -47.24 15.18
CA THR A 8 38.07 -45.92 15.72
C THR A 8 36.92 -45.33 14.90
N LEU A 9 35.77 -45.11 15.53
CA LEU A 9 34.58 -44.51 14.92
C LEU A 9 34.73 -42.98 14.96
N GLY A 10 34.97 -42.36 13.81
CA GLY A 10 35.00 -40.90 13.66
C GLY A 10 33.61 -40.35 13.46
N LEU A 11 33.06 -39.67 14.47
CA LEU A 11 31.80 -38.94 14.39
C LEU A 11 32.06 -37.58 13.72
N ALA A 12 31.67 -37.45 12.44
CA ALA A 12 31.70 -36.18 11.74
C ALA A 12 30.47 -35.35 12.15
N LEU A 13 30.68 -34.33 12.99
CA LEU A 13 29.70 -33.27 13.23
C LEU A 13 29.66 -32.36 11.99
N THR A 14 28.65 -32.53 11.15
CA THR A 14 28.30 -31.54 10.13
C THR A 14 27.48 -30.44 10.80
N VAL A 15 28.07 -29.26 10.99
CA VAL A 15 27.35 -28.05 11.38
C VAL A 15 26.67 -27.48 10.13
N PRO A 16 25.33 -27.40 10.06
CA PRO A 16 24.69 -26.73 8.94
C PRO A 16 24.94 -25.22 9.08
N VAL A 17 25.61 -24.64 8.09
CA VAL A 17 25.70 -23.19 7.91
C VAL A 17 24.29 -22.73 7.52
N GLY A 18 23.56 -22.21 8.51
CA GLY A 18 22.26 -21.57 8.27
C GLY A 18 22.46 -20.29 7.48
N GLY A 19 22.29 -20.36 6.17
CA GLY A 19 22.02 -19.16 5.37
C GLY A 19 20.72 -18.56 5.87
N ARG A 20 20.75 -17.29 6.32
CA ARG A 20 19.53 -16.52 6.54
C ARG A 20 18.81 -16.44 5.20
N ALA A 21 17.72 -17.18 5.06
CA ALA A 21 16.77 -16.94 3.99
C ALA A 21 16.29 -15.49 4.16
N VAL A 22 16.64 -14.62 3.21
CA VAL A 22 15.97 -13.34 3.05
C VAL A 22 14.53 -13.68 2.68
N ALA A 23 13.56 -13.07 3.35
CA ALA A 23 12.17 -13.36 3.08
C ALA A 23 11.80 -12.82 1.70
N ASP A 24 10.90 -13.49 0.99
CA ASP A 24 10.41 -12.97 -0.28
C ASP A 24 9.52 -11.75 0.02
N PRO A 25 9.60 -10.64 -0.73
CA PRO A 25 8.62 -9.56 -0.63
C PRO A 25 7.15 -10.02 -0.69
N ALA A 26 6.88 -11.13 -1.37
CA ALA A 26 5.55 -11.77 -1.39
C ALA A 26 5.10 -12.27 -0.01
N ASP A 27 6.03 -12.59 0.89
CA ASP A 27 5.71 -13.03 2.25
C ASP A 27 5.25 -11.88 3.17
N PHE A 28 5.37 -10.62 2.73
CA PHE A 28 4.91 -9.43 3.45
C PHE A 28 3.66 -8.84 2.83
N GLN A 29 2.80 -9.72 2.32
CA GLN A 29 1.50 -9.37 1.76
C GLN A 29 0.38 -9.64 2.77
N GLY A 30 -0.69 -8.85 2.68
CA GLY A 30 -1.87 -8.98 3.55
C GLY A 30 -2.16 -7.73 4.37
N LEU A 31 -3.35 -7.68 4.97
CA LEU A 31 -3.84 -6.50 5.68
C LEU A 31 -3.11 -6.25 7.00
N ASN A 32 -2.45 -7.27 7.58
CA ASN A 32 -1.63 -7.15 8.79
C ASN A 32 -0.15 -6.82 8.50
N CYS A 33 0.20 -6.59 7.23
CA CYS A 33 1.56 -6.27 6.80
C CYS A 33 1.64 -4.89 6.16
N ALA A 34 2.77 -4.22 6.34
CA ALA A 34 3.08 -2.94 5.72
C ALA A 34 4.58 -2.80 5.46
N THR A 35 4.91 -1.88 4.56
CA THR A 35 6.28 -1.54 4.20
C THR A 35 6.46 -0.03 4.32
N THR A 36 7.60 0.39 4.85
CA THR A 36 8.05 1.78 4.81
C THR A 36 9.52 1.83 4.41
N ILE A 37 10.02 3.03 4.10
CA ILE A 37 11.42 3.29 3.84
C ILE A 37 12.01 4.00 5.07
N ILE A 38 13.06 3.40 5.63
CA ILE A 38 13.86 4.04 6.68
C ILE A 38 15.26 4.36 6.17
N THR A 39 15.85 5.41 6.72
CA THR A 39 17.24 5.79 6.43
C THR A 39 18.13 5.27 7.55
N GLY A 40 19.05 4.38 7.20
CA GLY A 40 19.92 3.74 8.19
C GLY A 40 19.29 2.58 8.93
N THR A 41 20.06 2.01 9.87
CA THR A 41 19.75 0.73 10.53
C THR A 41 19.77 0.82 12.06
N VAL A 42 19.87 2.03 12.61
CA VAL A 42 19.91 2.25 14.06
C VAL A 42 18.53 2.03 14.68
N ASP A 43 18.51 1.64 15.96
CA ASP A 43 17.27 1.27 16.65
C ASP A 43 16.21 2.39 16.65
N PRO A 44 16.55 3.69 16.84
CA PRO A 44 15.54 4.76 16.76
C PRO A 44 14.83 4.84 15.41
N GLU A 45 15.55 4.67 14.30
CA GLU A 45 14.97 4.69 12.95
C GLU A 45 14.09 3.47 12.69
N LYS A 46 14.52 2.30 13.16
CA LYS A 46 13.71 1.08 13.09
C LYS A 46 12.43 1.23 13.90
N SER A 47 12.51 1.71 15.14
CA SER A 47 11.33 1.92 16.00
C SER A 47 10.35 2.91 15.38
N ARG A 48 10.85 4.02 14.80
CA ARG A 48 10.03 4.97 14.04
C ARG A 48 9.34 4.28 12.87
N GLY A 49 10.07 3.51 12.07
CA GLY A 49 9.53 2.77 10.94
C GLY A 49 8.50 1.71 11.34
N VAL A 50 8.70 0.98 12.44
CA VAL A 50 7.72 0.03 12.97
C VAL A 50 6.43 0.76 13.34
N ALA A 51 6.52 1.90 14.04
CA ALA A 51 5.34 2.72 14.37
C ALA A 51 4.62 3.24 13.11
N GLU A 52 5.36 3.59 12.06
CA GLU A 52 4.79 3.99 10.77
C GLU A 52 4.04 2.84 10.08
N THR A 53 4.65 1.65 10.03
CA THR A 53 3.99 0.44 9.48
C THR A 53 2.76 0.03 10.28
N LEU A 54 2.78 0.21 11.61
CA LEU A 54 1.60 -0.03 12.45
C LEU A 54 0.45 0.88 12.05
N ARG A 55 0.68 2.18 11.89
CA ARG A 55 -0.36 3.14 11.45
C ARG A 55 -0.99 2.71 10.12
N GLN A 56 -0.18 2.29 9.15
CA GLN A 56 -0.70 1.75 7.89
C GLN A 56 -1.58 0.52 8.12
N VAL A 57 -1.11 -0.46 8.90
CA VAL A 57 -1.86 -1.70 9.17
C VAL A 57 -3.18 -1.42 9.89
N LEU A 58 -3.22 -0.45 10.82
CA LEU A 58 -4.46 -0.06 11.48
C LEU A 58 -5.51 0.45 10.48
N VAL A 59 -5.10 1.29 9.52
CA VAL A 59 -5.96 1.73 8.41
C VAL A 59 -6.37 0.55 7.53
N LYS A 60 -5.45 -0.35 7.19
CA LYS A 60 -5.75 -1.54 6.38
C LYS A 60 -6.73 -2.49 7.06
N LEU A 61 -6.72 -2.60 8.39
CA LEU A 61 -7.61 -3.49 9.11
C LEU A 61 -8.97 -2.87 9.42
N THR A 62 -9.08 -1.55 9.47
CA THR A 62 -10.32 -0.85 9.85
C THR A 62 -11.03 -0.16 8.67
N GLY A 63 -10.28 0.17 7.62
CA GLY A 63 -10.72 1.12 6.59
C GLY A 63 -10.93 2.54 7.13
N ASP A 64 -10.41 2.84 8.33
CA ASP A 64 -10.63 4.10 9.04
C ASP A 64 -9.32 4.83 9.28
N GLU A 65 -9.20 6.04 8.76
CA GLU A 65 -7.99 6.86 8.95
C GLU A 65 -7.81 7.28 10.40
N ALA A 66 -8.90 7.44 11.15
CA ALA A 66 -8.83 7.81 12.56
C ALA A 66 -8.14 6.72 13.40
N SER A 67 -8.08 5.48 12.91
CA SER A 67 -7.38 4.39 13.59
C SER A 67 -5.85 4.56 13.61
N ALA A 68 -5.29 5.40 12.74
CA ALA A 68 -3.86 5.71 12.69
C ALA A 68 -3.46 6.95 13.50
N ALA A 69 -4.40 7.64 14.14
CA ALA A 69 -4.10 8.79 14.97
C ALA A 69 -3.20 8.40 16.16
N ASP A 70 -2.33 9.31 16.61
CA ASP A 70 -1.35 9.03 17.67
C ASP A 70 -1.98 8.59 19.00
N ASN A 71 -3.24 8.96 19.24
CA ASN A 71 -4.02 8.60 20.42
C ASN A 71 -5.09 7.52 20.15
N ALA A 72 -5.10 6.92 18.96
CA ALA A 72 -6.08 5.90 18.59
C ALA A 72 -5.90 4.61 19.39
N MET A 73 -4.66 4.23 19.67
CA MET A 73 -4.34 3.07 20.51
C MET A 73 -3.87 3.52 21.89
N PRO A 74 -4.05 2.70 22.95
CA PRO A 74 -3.47 2.98 24.25
C PRO A 74 -1.95 3.17 24.14
N SER A 75 -1.38 4.15 24.85
CA SER A 75 0.08 4.39 24.83
C SER A 75 0.91 3.21 25.35
N SER A 76 0.29 2.31 26.12
CA SER A 76 0.88 1.06 26.60
C SER A 76 0.75 -0.10 25.62
N PHE A 77 0.09 0.09 24.48
CA PHE A 77 -0.08 -0.96 23.49
C PHE A 77 1.24 -1.22 22.76
N ASP A 78 1.77 -2.42 22.94
CA ASP A 78 2.94 -2.92 22.24
C ASP A 78 2.47 -3.99 21.24
N PRO A 79 2.39 -3.68 19.93
CA PRO A 79 1.84 -4.59 18.94
C PRO A 79 2.82 -5.75 18.70
N PRO A 80 2.40 -7.01 18.90
CA PRO A 80 3.26 -8.15 18.65
C PRO A 80 3.61 -8.26 17.16
N VAL A 81 4.91 -8.31 16.87
CA VAL A 81 5.45 -8.44 15.51
C VAL A 81 5.59 -9.92 15.17
N GLU A 82 4.88 -10.36 14.13
CA GLU A 82 4.96 -11.72 13.60
C GLU A 82 6.21 -11.90 12.73
N LYS A 83 6.48 -10.92 11.85
CA LYS A 83 7.60 -10.96 10.91
C LYS A 83 8.17 -9.56 10.69
N LEU A 84 9.49 -9.46 10.60
CA LEU A 84 10.18 -8.22 10.29
C LEU A 84 11.36 -8.47 9.36
N GLU A 85 11.48 -7.64 8.33
CA GLU A 85 12.60 -7.64 7.40
C GLU A 85 13.12 -6.23 7.18
N LEU A 86 14.44 -6.13 7.04
CA LEU A 86 15.14 -4.94 6.62
C LEU A 86 15.97 -5.25 5.37
N GLU A 87 15.58 -4.68 4.22
CA GLU A 87 16.26 -4.89 2.94
C GLU A 87 16.92 -3.59 2.47
N ASP A 88 18.23 -3.63 2.19
CA ASP A 88 18.94 -2.51 1.57
C ASP A 88 18.47 -2.30 0.13
N ARG A 89 17.90 -1.12 -0.14
CA ARG A 89 17.38 -0.77 -1.48
C ARG A 89 18.46 -0.58 -2.52
N MET A 90 19.70 -0.40 -2.07
CA MET A 90 20.86 -0.15 -2.91
C MET A 90 21.81 -1.34 -2.91
N LYS A 91 21.41 -2.53 -2.43
CA LYS A 91 22.29 -3.71 -2.21
C LYS A 91 23.23 -4.05 -3.38
N ASP A 92 22.81 -3.74 -4.61
CA ASP A 92 23.57 -4.01 -5.84
C ASP A 92 24.50 -2.84 -6.27
N ILE A 93 24.48 -1.72 -5.54
CA ILE A 93 25.31 -0.54 -5.74
C ILE A 93 26.44 -0.56 -4.69
N PRO A 94 27.71 -0.71 -5.14
CA PRO A 94 28.87 -0.72 -4.25
C PRO A 94 28.91 0.53 -3.37
N VAL A 95 29.23 0.33 -2.09
CA VAL A 95 29.47 1.44 -1.15
C VAL A 95 30.84 2.02 -1.46
N HIS A 96 30.89 3.28 -1.91
CA HIS A 96 32.13 3.95 -2.30
C HIS A 96 32.64 4.97 -1.27
N ASP A 97 32.10 4.98 -0.04
CA ASP A 97 32.52 5.93 1.00
C ASP A 97 33.38 5.30 2.11
N GLU A 98 34.34 6.09 2.61
CA GLU A 98 35.13 5.81 3.81
C GLU A 98 34.38 6.15 5.12
N GLN A 99 33.12 6.61 5.03
CA GLN A 99 32.31 7.06 6.17
C GLN A 99 31.21 6.08 6.61
N GLY A 100 30.98 4.98 5.89
CA GLY A 100 30.31 3.79 6.40
C GLY A 100 28.80 3.92 6.60
N THR A 101 28.04 3.43 5.62
CA THR A 101 26.85 2.55 5.76
C THR A 101 25.63 3.02 6.57
N ARG A 102 25.67 4.13 7.31
CA ARG A 102 24.58 4.52 8.23
C ARG A 102 23.39 5.23 7.57
N GLU A 103 23.50 5.68 6.32
CA GLU A 103 22.45 6.50 5.69
C GLU A 103 21.84 5.87 4.43
N ARG A 104 22.07 4.59 4.17
CA ARG A 104 21.43 3.93 3.02
C ARG A 104 19.93 3.76 3.28
N PRO A 105 19.07 3.95 2.26
CA PRO A 105 17.64 3.72 2.40
C PRO A 105 17.37 2.21 2.40
N HIS A 106 16.53 1.77 3.33
CA HIS A 106 16.12 0.38 3.48
C HIS A 106 14.61 0.26 3.37
N PHE A 107 14.12 -0.81 2.76
CA PHE A 107 12.75 -1.26 2.99
C PHE A 107 12.69 -1.89 4.38
N LEU A 108 11.82 -1.35 5.23
CA LEU A 108 11.40 -2.00 6.47
C LEU A 108 10.02 -2.62 6.24
N ARG A 109 9.95 -3.94 6.24
CA ARG A 109 8.70 -4.70 6.09
C ARG A 109 8.33 -5.33 7.41
N VAL A 110 7.09 -5.16 7.82
CA VAL A 110 6.59 -5.64 9.12
C VAL A 110 5.24 -6.28 8.92
N CYS A 111 5.06 -7.48 9.46
CA CYS A 111 3.76 -8.11 9.69
C CYS A 111 3.52 -8.21 11.18
N PHE A 112 2.34 -7.82 11.64
CA PHE A 112 1.92 -7.93 13.04
C PHE A 112 1.06 -9.18 13.23
N GLU A 113 1.08 -9.74 14.44
CA GLU A 113 0.18 -10.84 14.77
C GLU A 113 -1.27 -10.34 14.70
N ARG A 114 -2.07 -10.97 13.84
CA ARG A 114 -3.40 -10.48 13.47
C ARG A 114 -4.38 -10.45 14.64
N GLU A 115 -4.49 -11.54 15.40
CA GLU A 115 -5.50 -11.65 16.46
C GLU A 115 -5.30 -10.67 17.62
N PRO A 116 -4.08 -10.51 18.19
CA PRO A 116 -3.83 -9.48 19.20
C PRO A 116 -4.15 -8.08 18.69
N LEU A 117 -3.80 -7.79 17.43
CA LEU A 117 -4.04 -6.49 16.83
C LEU A 117 -5.54 -6.22 16.65
N LEU A 118 -6.31 -7.19 16.16
CA LEU A 118 -7.77 -7.09 16.06
C LEU A 118 -8.43 -6.89 17.43
N SER A 119 -7.92 -7.54 18.48
CA SER A 119 -8.40 -7.33 19.85
C SER A 119 -8.13 -5.91 20.34
N ALA A 120 -6.95 -5.36 20.06
CA ALA A 120 -6.59 -3.99 20.40
C ALA A 120 -7.45 -2.97 19.66
N ILE A 121 -7.65 -3.15 18.35
CA ILE A 121 -8.53 -2.31 17.52
C ILE A 121 -9.94 -2.25 18.10
N ARG A 122 -10.52 -3.41 18.45
CA ARG A 122 -11.86 -3.46 19.07
C ARG A 122 -11.90 -2.78 20.43
N SER A 123 -10.87 -2.98 21.26
CA SER A 123 -10.76 -2.37 22.58
C SER A 123 -10.63 -0.83 22.52
N ALA A 124 -10.03 -0.32 21.45
CA ALA A 124 -9.92 1.09 21.13
C ALA A 124 -11.21 1.70 20.53
N GLY A 125 -12.26 0.90 20.33
CA GLY A 125 -13.56 1.35 19.81
C GLY A 125 -13.65 1.39 18.28
N PHE A 126 -12.63 0.92 17.57
CA PHE A 126 -12.67 0.80 16.11
C PHE A 126 -13.29 -0.53 15.68
N LYS A 127 -13.94 -0.53 14.51
CA LYS A 127 -14.51 -1.72 13.89
C LYS A 127 -13.55 -2.27 12.84
N PRO A 128 -13.00 -3.49 13.00
CA PRO A 128 -12.26 -4.13 11.93
C PRO A 128 -13.17 -4.46 10.75
N TRP A 129 -12.66 -4.27 9.53
CA TRP A 129 -13.26 -4.77 8.29
C TRP A 129 -12.79 -6.21 8.09
N LEU A 130 -13.65 -7.18 8.39
CA LEU A 130 -13.30 -8.60 8.42
C LEU A 130 -13.69 -9.34 7.13
N GLU A 131 -14.68 -8.81 6.42
CA GLU A 131 -15.16 -9.30 5.15
C GLU A 131 -14.10 -9.13 4.06
N GLU A 132 -14.20 -9.96 3.02
CA GLU A 132 -13.40 -9.77 1.82
C GLU A 132 -13.69 -8.39 1.22
N ARG A 133 -12.61 -7.64 0.95
CA ARG A 133 -12.73 -6.29 0.42
C ARG A 133 -13.07 -6.38 -1.07
N PRO A 134 -14.07 -5.62 -1.55
CA PRO A 134 -14.38 -5.59 -2.96
C PRO A 134 -13.18 -5.03 -3.73
N THR A 135 -12.95 -5.57 -4.93
CA THR A 135 -12.02 -4.92 -5.87
C THR A 135 -12.69 -3.66 -6.41
N LEU A 136 -12.04 -2.52 -6.22
CA LEU A 136 -12.50 -1.23 -6.73
C LEU A 136 -11.91 -1.00 -8.11
N GLU A 137 -12.76 -1.02 -9.13
CA GLU A 137 -12.34 -0.62 -10.47
C GLU A 137 -12.19 0.90 -10.52
N ILE A 138 -11.03 1.39 -11.00
CA ILE A 138 -10.77 2.82 -11.11
C ILE A 138 -10.81 3.22 -12.59
N ARG A 139 -11.64 4.21 -12.91
CA ARG A 139 -11.74 4.83 -14.24
C ARG A 139 -11.37 6.31 -14.10
N LEU A 140 -10.11 6.64 -14.40
CA LEU A 140 -9.54 7.95 -14.12
C LEU A 140 -9.14 8.66 -15.42
N ALA A 141 -9.78 9.80 -15.69
CA ALA A 141 -9.34 10.76 -16.70
C ALA A 141 -8.29 11.70 -16.10
N ILE A 142 -7.24 12.00 -16.88
CA ILE A 142 -6.21 12.96 -16.53
C ILE A 142 -6.13 14.04 -17.60
N GLU A 143 -6.25 15.30 -17.19
CA GLU A 143 -6.12 16.49 -18.02
C GLU A 143 -4.87 17.28 -17.61
N THR A 144 -3.99 17.55 -18.56
CA THR A 144 -2.80 18.40 -18.38
C THR A 144 -2.70 19.40 -19.52
N PRO A 145 -1.88 20.46 -19.41
CA PRO A 145 -1.60 21.36 -20.54
C PRO A 145 -1.02 20.62 -21.76
N GLY A 146 -0.34 19.49 -21.55
CA GLY A 146 0.27 18.67 -22.59
C GLY A 146 -0.67 17.69 -23.28
N GLY A 147 -1.89 17.49 -22.76
CA GLY A 147 -2.85 16.55 -23.32
C GLY A 147 -3.76 15.92 -22.27
N ARG A 148 -4.67 15.07 -22.75
CA ARG A 148 -5.66 14.34 -21.95
C ARG A 148 -5.60 12.86 -22.26
N TYR A 149 -5.68 12.02 -21.23
CA TYR A 149 -5.62 10.58 -21.36
C TYR A 149 -6.40 9.89 -20.23
N ILE A 150 -6.65 8.60 -20.40
CA ILE A 150 -7.21 7.74 -19.35
C ILE A 150 -6.07 6.97 -18.71
N LEU A 151 -6.03 6.92 -17.38
CA LEU A 151 -5.04 6.12 -16.67
C LEU A 151 -5.36 4.63 -16.86
N ARG A 152 -4.46 3.93 -17.55
CA ARG A 152 -4.58 2.51 -17.92
C ARG A 152 -3.65 1.66 -17.08
N GLU A 153 -3.94 0.37 -16.97
CA GLU A 153 -3.09 -0.60 -16.26
C GLU A 153 -1.65 -0.62 -16.80
N THR A 154 -1.51 -0.48 -18.13
CA THR A 154 -0.22 -0.48 -18.81
C THR A 154 -0.10 0.70 -19.78
N GLY A 155 1.13 1.07 -20.13
CA GLY A 155 1.42 2.16 -21.07
C GLY A 155 2.33 3.25 -20.51
N ALA A 156 2.85 4.11 -21.39
CA ALA A 156 3.77 5.18 -21.00
C ALA A 156 3.07 6.36 -20.32
N GLU A 157 1.83 6.64 -20.70
CA GLU A 157 1.04 7.73 -20.13
C GLU A 157 0.73 7.46 -18.65
N GLY A 158 0.86 8.50 -17.84
CA GLY A 158 0.51 8.46 -16.43
C GLY A 158 1.33 7.48 -15.59
N PHE A 159 2.55 7.09 -15.99
CA PHE A 159 3.33 6.09 -15.25
C PHE A 159 3.49 6.43 -13.76
N GLY A 160 3.88 7.67 -13.44
CA GLY A 160 4.03 8.12 -12.06
C GLY A 160 2.70 8.14 -11.30
N GLN A 161 1.64 8.63 -11.93
CA GLN A 161 0.27 8.66 -11.38
C GLN A 161 -0.24 7.25 -11.09
N ARG A 162 0.03 6.29 -11.98
CA ARG A 162 -0.34 4.88 -11.78
C ARG A 162 0.38 4.26 -10.61
N LEU A 163 1.70 4.47 -10.49
CA LEU A 163 2.45 3.97 -9.34
C LEU A 163 1.90 4.55 -8.03
N ALA A 164 1.73 5.87 -7.97
CA ALA A 164 1.21 6.52 -6.77
C ALA A 164 -0.21 6.08 -6.39
N LEU A 165 -1.08 5.86 -7.38
CA LEU A 165 -2.42 5.33 -7.15
C LEU A 165 -2.38 3.91 -6.57
N ILE A 166 -1.54 3.04 -7.14
CA ILE A 166 -1.36 1.65 -6.67
C ILE A 166 -0.76 1.65 -5.26
N ASP A 167 0.27 2.44 -5.01
CA ASP A 167 0.90 2.56 -3.69
C ASP A 167 -0.11 3.04 -2.65
N THR A 168 -0.91 4.06 -2.97
CA THR A 168 -1.99 4.54 -2.09
C THR A 168 -3.01 3.43 -1.83
N ALA A 169 -3.42 2.67 -2.85
CA ALA A 169 -4.35 1.56 -2.68
C ALA A 169 -3.78 0.45 -1.77
N VAL A 170 -2.48 0.15 -1.91
CA VAL A 170 -1.75 -0.80 -1.05
C VAL A 170 -1.68 -0.31 0.40
N GLU A 171 -1.37 0.96 0.63
CA GLU A 171 -1.36 1.59 1.97
C GLU A 171 -2.72 1.51 2.65
N ARG A 172 -3.80 1.64 1.86
CA ARG A 172 -5.19 1.53 2.34
C ARG A 172 -5.70 0.10 2.45
N GLY A 173 -4.98 -0.87 1.89
CA GLY A 173 -5.40 -2.27 1.83
C GLY A 173 -6.66 -2.46 1.00
N LEU A 174 -6.82 -1.69 -0.08
CA LEU A 174 -7.95 -1.78 -0.99
C LEU A 174 -7.46 -2.40 -2.31
N PRO A 175 -7.97 -3.57 -2.72
CA PRO A 175 -7.70 -4.09 -4.05
C PRO A 175 -8.27 -3.15 -5.11
N VAL A 176 -7.46 -2.78 -6.10
CA VAL A 176 -7.86 -1.89 -7.19
C VAL A 176 -7.54 -2.52 -8.54
N SER A 177 -8.34 -2.19 -9.55
CA SER A 177 -8.06 -2.52 -10.95
C SER A 177 -8.12 -1.27 -11.82
N LEU A 178 -7.31 -1.26 -12.87
CA LEU A 178 -7.32 -0.22 -13.91
C LEU A 178 -7.77 -0.85 -15.23
N PRO A 179 -8.36 -0.08 -16.16
CA PRO A 179 -8.73 -0.60 -17.47
C PRO A 179 -7.49 -1.05 -18.25
N ASP A 180 -7.61 -2.19 -18.93
CA ASP A 180 -6.68 -2.57 -19.99
C ASP A 180 -6.88 -1.68 -21.21
N GLN A 181 -5.84 -1.59 -22.06
CA GLN A 181 -5.85 -0.83 -23.30
C GLN A 181 -6.90 -1.28 -24.30
N ASN A 182 -7.31 -2.56 -24.25
CA ASN A 182 -8.26 -3.13 -25.22
C ASN A 182 -9.69 -3.23 -24.69
N SER A 183 -9.91 -3.04 -23.39
CA SER A 183 -11.20 -3.33 -22.75
C SER A 183 -12.11 -2.12 -22.59
N ASP A 184 -11.62 -0.90 -22.84
CA ASP A 184 -12.33 0.32 -22.49
C ASP A 184 -12.59 1.19 -23.72
N THR A 185 -13.87 1.35 -24.05
CA THR A 185 -14.35 2.21 -25.15
C THR A 185 -14.60 3.65 -24.70
N LEU A 186 -14.50 3.94 -23.41
CA LEU A 186 -14.74 5.27 -22.87
C LEU A 186 -13.60 6.21 -23.27
N ASP A 187 -13.95 7.45 -23.56
CA ASP A 187 -13.00 8.55 -23.70
C ASP A 187 -13.00 9.48 -22.47
N VAL A 188 -12.12 10.47 -22.48
CA VAL A 188 -11.99 11.45 -21.39
C VAL A 188 -13.28 12.26 -21.19
N GLY A 189 -14.00 12.56 -22.28
CA GLY A 189 -15.28 13.27 -22.23
C GLY A 189 -16.35 12.45 -21.53
N ASP A 190 -16.44 11.16 -21.84
CA ASP A 190 -17.35 10.23 -21.17
C ASP A 190 -17.09 10.18 -19.67
N LEU A 191 -15.83 9.98 -19.26
CA LEU A 191 -15.46 9.93 -17.84
C LEU A 191 -15.76 11.24 -17.12
N LYS A 192 -15.52 12.38 -17.76
CA LYS A 192 -15.87 13.70 -17.22
C LYS A 192 -17.37 13.80 -16.95
N SER A 193 -18.20 13.41 -17.92
CA SER A 193 -19.64 13.34 -17.72
C SER A 193 -20.01 12.38 -16.57
N PHE A 194 -19.36 11.22 -16.46
CA PHE A 194 -19.68 10.27 -15.38
C PHE A 194 -19.33 10.82 -13.99
N VAL A 195 -18.22 11.55 -13.86
CA VAL A 195 -17.79 12.18 -12.60
C VAL A 195 -18.74 13.31 -12.15
N PHE A 196 -19.27 14.11 -13.08
CA PHE A 196 -20.11 15.26 -12.75
C PHE A 196 -21.60 14.96 -12.77
N GLU A 197 -22.07 14.24 -13.77
CA GLU A 197 -23.50 13.99 -14.05
C GLU A 197 -23.93 12.58 -13.62
N GLY A 198 -23.02 11.62 -13.72
CA GLY A 198 -23.21 10.23 -13.32
C GLY A 198 -23.10 9.32 -14.53
N PRO A 199 -22.64 8.06 -14.36
CA PRO A 199 -22.71 7.11 -15.46
C PRO A 199 -24.18 6.89 -15.84
N PRO A 200 -24.49 6.54 -17.11
CA PRO A 200 -25.79 6.00 -17.45
C PRO A 200 -26.10 4.82 -16.52
N ALA A 201 -27.38 4.51 -16.28
CA ALA A 201 -27.76 3.38 -15.45
C ALA A 201 -27.15 2.09 -16.02
N LEU A 202 -25.98 1.71 -15.49
CA LEU A 202 -25.30 0.48 -15.88
C LEU A 202 -26.16 -0.67 -15.34
N THR A 203 -26.33 -1.72 -16.16
CA THR A 203 -26.68 -3.04 -15.64
C THR A 203 -25.76 -3.35 -14.46
N GLU A 204 -26.32 -3.82 -13.34
CA GLU A 204 -25.61 -4.09 -12.09
C GLU A 204 -24.17 -4.56 -12.37
N GLN A 205 -23.19 -3.71 -12.05
CA GLN A 205 -21.79 -4.11 -12.14
C GLN A 205 -21.49 -4.98 -10.93
N ASP A 206 -20.83 -6.13 -11.15
CA ASP A 206 -20.46 -7.07 -10.07
C ASP A 206 -19.47 -6.45 -9.06
N HIS A 207 -18.84 -5.34 -9.43
CA HIS A 207 -17.82 -4.65 -8.64
C HIS A 207 -18.06 -3.13 -8.62
N PRO A 208 -17.71 -2.43 -7.52
CA PRO A 208 -17.80 -0.98 -7.46
C PRO A 208 -16.80 -0.32 -8.41
N VAL A 209 -17.22 0.79 -9.02
CA VAL A 209 -16.37 1.62 -9.89
C VAL A 209 -16.19 3.01 -9.31
N LEU A 210 -14.94 3.46 -9.19
CA LEU A 210 -14.59 4.83 -8.86
C LEU A 210 -14.21 5.61 -10.12
N TYR A 211 -15.08 6.54 -10.51
CA TYR A 211 -14.83 7.49 -11.58
C TYR A 211 -14.05 8.68 -11.04
N GLY A 212 -12.99 9.08 -11.73
CA GLY A 212 -12.15 10.20 -11.34
C GLY A 212 -11.80 11.12 -12.51
N LEU A 213 -11.65 12.40 -12.20
CA LEU A 213 -11.02 13.39 -13.06
C LEU A 213 -9.89 14.06 -12.27
N LEU A 214 -8.68 14.03 -12.81
CA LEU A 214 -7.52 14.75 -12.31
C LEU A 214 -7.12 15.83 -13.31
N THR A 215 -7.09 17.09 -12.91
CA THR A 215 -6.71 18.22 -13.77
C THR A 215 -5.49 18.90 -13.16
N LEU A 216 -4.39 18.98 -13.93
CA LEU A 216 -3.22 19.76 -13.54
C LEU A 216 -3.53 21.25 -13.69
N ASN A 217 -3.30 22.00 -12.62
CA ASN A 217 -3.58 23.43 -12.58
C ASN A 217 -2.67 24.19 -13.56
N PRO A 218 -3.11 25.37 -14.05
CA PRO A 218 -2.38 26.09 -15.10
C PRO A 218 -0.95 26.53 -14.71
N ASP A 219 -0.67 26.64 -13.42
CA ASP A 219 0.67 26.93 -12.88
C ASP A 219 1.60 25.70 -12.90
N GLY A 220 1.05 24.51 -13.14
CA GLY A 220 1.76 23.24 -13.21
C GLY A 220 2.22 22.69 -11.86
N ALA A 221 1.76 23.26 -10.74
CA ALA A 221 2.19 22.86 -9.40
C ALA A 221 1.25 21.82 -8.78
N ASP A 222 -0.06 22.07 -8.88
CA ASP A 222 -1.06 21.35 -8.10
C ASP A 222 -2.15 20.72 -8.98
N TRP A 223 -2.90 19.81 -8.39
CA TRP A 223 -3.97 19.05 -9.04
C TRP A 223 -5.30 19.35 -8.38
N ASP A 224 -6.31 19.51 -9.22
CA ASP A 224 -7.71 19.44 -8.83
C ASP A 224 -8.25 18.06 -9.18
N ALA A 225 -8.93 17.44 -8.22
CA ALA A 225 -9.46 16.09 -8.33
C ALA A 225 -10.95 16.08 -8.02
N THR A 226 -11.74 15.43 -8.87
CA THR A 226 -13.15 15.13 -8.59
C THR A 226 -13.41 13.64 -8.75
N TRP A 227 -14.13 13.07 -7.80
CA TRP A 227 -14.35 11.63 -7.68
C TRP A 227 -15.84 11.31 -7.50
N ARG A 228 -16.30 10.19 -8.07
CA ARG A 228 -17.63 9.63 -7.83
C ARG A 228 -17.57 8.12 -7.78
N LEU A 229 -18.18 7.54 -6.74
CA LEU A 229 -18.40 6.09 -6.66
C LEU A 229 -19.66 5.70 -7.43
N SER A 230 -19.64 4.57 -8.12
CA SER A 230 -20.80 3.96 -8.78
C SER A 230 -21.97 3.80 -7.80
N GLY A 231 -23.18 4.19 -8.21
CA GLY A 231 -24.37 4.14 -7.37
C GLY A 231 -24.53 5.32 -6.39
N GLU A 232 -23.52 6.18 -6.24
CA GLU A 232 -23.59 7.39 -5.43
C GLU A 232 -23.99 8.61 -6.27
N ALA A 233 -24.94 9.40 -5.76
CA ALA A 233 -25.39 10.62 -6.44
C ALA A 233 -24.36 11.76 -6.35
N LYS A 234 -23.62 11.83 -5.23
CA LYS A 234 -22.71 12.94 -4.93
C LYS A 234 -21.27 12.59 -5.29
N ASN A 235 -20.61 13.54 -5.94
CA ASN A 235 -19.15 13.53 -6.07
C ASN A 235 -18.50 14.23 -4.88
N TRP A 236 -17.19 14.04 -4.74
CA TRP A 236 -16.35 14.77 -3.79
C TRP A 236 -15.06 15.23 -4.47
N LYS A 237 -14.36 16.19 -3.85
CA LYS A 237 -13.23 16.90 -4.44
C LYS A 237 -12.03 16.99 -3.52
N ALA A 238 -10.87 17.20 -4.14
CA ALA A 238 -9.67 17.75 -3.53
C ALA A 238 -9.12 18.80 -4.50
N ASP A 239 -8.88 20.03 -4.04
CA ASP A 239 -8.48 21.16 -4.88
C ASP A 239 -7.08 21.63 -4.44
N GLU A 240 -6.24 22.02 -5.40
CA GLU A 240 -4.87 22.51 -5.17
C GLU A 240 -4.01 21.55 -4.31
N VAL A 241 -3.99 20.26 -4.69
CA VAL A 241 -3.23 19.22 -3.96
C VAL A 241 -2.19 18.50 -4.83
N SER A 242 -1.26 17.76 -4.22
CA SER A 242 -0.46 16.79 -4.97
C SER A 242 -1.35 15.64 -5.49
N PHE A 243 -0.92 14.93 -6.54
CA PHE A 243 -1.69 13.75 -7.00
C PHE A 243 -1.77 12.66 -5.92
N ASP A 244 -0.75 12.51 -5.05
CA ASP A 244 -0.79 11.56 -3.92
C ASP A 244 -1.95 11.88 -2.97
N GLU A 245 -2.13 13.15 -2.63
CA GLU A 245 -3.21 13.60 -1.76
C GLU A 245 -4.58 13.50 -2.45
N ALA A 246 -4.63 13.77 -3.76
CA ALA A 246 -5.83 13.54 -4.55
C ALA A 246 -6.28 12.07 -4.52
N PHE A 247 -5.34 11.12 -4.66
CA PHE A 247 -5.62 9.69 -4.54
C PHE A 247 -5.98 9.29 -3.11
N ARG A 248 -5.29 9.85 -2.11
CA ARG A 248 -5.58 9.63 -0.68
C ARG A 248 -7.03 10.00 -0.35
N THR A 249 -7.49 11.16 -0.84
CA THR A 249 -8.85 11.65 -0.68
C THR A 249 -9.87 10.82 -1.47
N GLY A 250 -9.55 10.51 -2.74
CA GLY A 250 -10.38 9.69 -3.61
C GLY A 250 -10.67 8.31 -3.02
N LEU A 251 -9.62 7.55 -2.75
CA LEU A 251 -9.71 6.19 -2.21
C LEU A 251 -10.23 6.18 -0.76
N GLY A 252 -9.82 7.14 0.08
CA GLY A 252 -10.28 7.23 1.47
C GLY A 252 -11.80 7.37 1.57
N LYS A 253 -12.39 8.26 0.76
CA LYS A 253 -13.85 8.41 0.71
C LYS A 253 -14.55 7.19 0.11
N ALA A 254 -13.98 6.55 -0.91
CA ALA A 254 -14.55 5.31 -1.45
C ALA A 254 -14.59 4.20 -0.37
N ILE A 255 -13.52 4.03 0.40
CA ILE A 255 -13.43 3.06 1.50
C ILE A 255 -14.48 3.35 2.58
N GLU A 256 -14.66 4.62 2.97
CA GLU A 256 -15.70 5.03 3.93
C GLU A 256 -17.10 4.57 3.51
N ARG A 257 -17.39 4.58 2.21
CA ARG A 257 -18.68 4.16 1.63
C ARG A 257 -18.82 2.66 1.46
N LEU A 258 -17.73 1.97 1.16
CA LEU A 258 -17.71 0.52 0.93
C LEU A 258 -17.61 -0.29 2.23
N ARG A 259 -17.13 0.31 3.31
CA ARG A 259 -17.00 -0.36 4.60
C ARG A 259 -18.38 -0.77 5.14
N PRO A 260 -18.52 -2.01 5.66
CA PRO A 260 -19.74 -2.41 6.36
C PRO A 260 -19.99 -1.52 7.60
N GLN A 261 -21.26 -1.19 7.84
CA GLN A 261 -21.70 -0.27 8.91
C GLN A 261 -21.75 -0.95 10.28
#